data_AF-A0A7Y5WXS7-F1
#
_entry.id   AF-A0A7Y5WXS7-F1
#
_cell.length_a   1.000
_cell.length_b   1.000
_cell.length_c   1.000
_cell.angle_alpha   90.00
_cell.angle_beta   90.00
_cell.angle_gamma   90.00
#
_symmetry.space_group_name_H-M   'P 1'
#
loop_
_entity.id
_entity.type
_entity.pdbx_description
1 polymer ?
#
loop_
_entity_poly.entity_id
_entity_poly.type
_entity_poly.pdbx_seq_one_letter_code
_entity_poly.pdbx_strand_id
1 'polypeptide(L)'
;MESRSAEVVLSDPGGAPAAAVELRGGRVTVGRLPEENDIALQPDPERLVTRAGHCTLEREGTRWFVVDGGSVNGTYLRRGGALQPVARRTLLHDGDVVCILGSTAGGVRRYFELAFHDAVDSQATRAVPAEASDACLSYDPTAARLVLVHGADRHELAIRAQAHRLVRHMAERNAAAGGGPALCTHDELMHAVWADEPLHSRVELAKLVWELRKKLEPFGAGDLIENERRVGYRLRTCP
;
A
#
# COMPACT_ATOMS: atom_id res chain seq x y z
N MET A 1 -24.60 -7.78 -15.91
CA MET A 1 -23.71 -6.85 -16.63
C MET A 1 -22.95 -6.09 -15.56
N GLU A 2 -21.90 -6.72 -15.03
CA GLU A 2 -21.22 -6.28 -13.81
C GLU A 2 -20.33 -5.08 -14.13
N SER A 3 -20.48 -4.02 -13.32
CA SER A 3 -19.74 -2.78 -13.46
C SER A 3 -18.31 -3.02 -12.99
N ARG A 4 -17.32 -2.89 -13.89
CA ARG A 4 -15.92 -2.79 -13.50
C ARG A 4 -15.75 -1.59 -12.56
N SER A 5 -15.33 -1.83 -11.33
CA SER A 5 -14.90 -0.75 -10.44
C SER A 5 -13.47 -0.39 -10.81
N ALA A 6 -13.08 0.86 -10.60
CA ALA A 6 -11.69 1.27 -10.64
C ALA A 6 -11.44 2.11 -9.40
N GLU A 7 -10.21 2.14 -8.91
CA GLU A 7 -9.84 2.91 -7.73
C GLU A 7 -8.53 3.66 -7.96
N VAL A 8 -8.33 4.70 -7.17
CA VAL A 8 -7.03 5.36 -7.05
C VAL A 8 -6.58 5.34 -5.60
N VAL A 9 -5.30 5.06 -5.39
CA VAL A 9 -4.64 5.20 -4.10
C VAL A 9 -3.92 6.55 -4.08
N LEU A 10 -4.45 7.49 -3.30
CA LEU A 10 -3.94 8.84 -3.15
C LEU A 10 -2.84 8.89 -2.10
N SER A 11 -1.65 9.36 -2.47
CA SER A 11 -0.54 9.65 -1.56
C SER A 11 -0.20 11.14 -1.57
N ASP A 12 0.07 11.69 -0.39
CA ASP A 12 0.41 13.10 -0.18
C ASP A 12 1.92 13.35 -0.33
N PRO A 13 2.35 14.51 -0.87
CA PRO A 13 3.77 14.87 -0.99
C PRO A 13 4.53 14.92 0.35
N GLY A 14 3.84 15.09 1.47
CA GLY A 14 4.39 15.08 2.83
C GLY A 14 4.45 13.69 3.48
N GLY A 15 4.05 12.63 2.76
CA GLY A 15 4.11 11.25 3.28
C GLY A 15 2.96 10.88 4.22
N ALA A 16 1.83 11.61 4.16
CA ALA A 16 0.62 11.19 4.85
C ALA A 16 0.16 9.81 4.36
N PRO A 17 -0.54 9.01 5.21
CA PRO A 17 -0.99 7.68 4.84
C PRO A 17 -1.88 7.73 3.60
N ALA A 18 -1.64 6.80 2.68
CA ALA A 18 -2.36 6.77 1.43
C ALA A 18 -3.85 6.42 1.63
N ALA A 19 -4.73 7.09 0.88
CA ALA A 19 -6.16 6.91 0.93
C ALA A 19 -6.68 6.28 -0.37
N ALA A 20 -7.38 5.16 -0.28
CA ALA A 20 -8.05 4.56 -1.43
C ALA A 20 -9.37 5.30 -1.72
N VAL A 21 -9.57 5.69 -2.97
CA VAL A 21 -10.77 6.35 -3.46
C VAL A 21 -11.34 5.57 -4.64
N GLU A 22 -12.57 5.09 -4.49
CA GLU A 22 -13.30 4.42 -5.56
C GLU A 22 -13.73 5.43 -6.64
N LEU A 23 -13.42 5.13 -7.90
CA LEU A 23 -13.83 5.93 -9.05
C LEU A 23 -15.27 5.60 -9.43
N ARG A 24 -16.19 6.49 -9.06
CA ARG A 24 -17.62 6.35 -9.33
C ARG A 24 -18.04 7.20 -10.52
N GLY A 25 -19.04 6.71 -11.25
CA GLY A 25 -19.63 7.45 -12.38
C GLY A 25 -18.77 7.46 -13.65
N GLY A 26 -19.04 8.42 -14.53
CA GLY A 26 -18.34 8.58 -15.82
C GLY A 26 -17.19 9.58 -15.79
N ARG A 27 -17.09 10.38 -14.74
CA ARG A 27 -16.11 11.47 -14.61
C ARG A 27 -15.86 11.74 -13.12
N VAL A 28 -14.59 11.78 -12.74
CA VAL A 28 -14.12 12.12 -11.40
C VAL A 28 -13.18 13.31 -11.50
N THR A 29 -13.46 14.35 -10.73
CA THR A 29 -12.70 15.60 -10.72
C THR A 29 -11.64 15.60 -9.62
N VAL A 30 -10.44 16.05 -9.95
CA VAL A 30 -9.32 16.17 -9.02
C VAL A 30 -8.88 17.62 -8.96
N GLY A 31 -8.76 18.18 -7.76
CA GLY A 31 -8.34 19.57 -7.57
C GLY A 31 -8.14 19.92 -6.11
N ARG A 32 -7.88 21.18 -5.81
CA ARG A 32 -7.46 21.61 -4.46
C ARG A 32 -8.60 21.70 -3.45
N LEU A 33 -9.80 22.05 -3.89
CA LEU A 33 -10.91 22.40 -3.00
C LEU A 33 -11.92 21.25 -2.92
N PRO A 34 -12.24 20.71 -1.72
CA PRO A 34 -13.20 19.61 -1.56
C PRO A 34 -14.62 19.98 -1.95
N GLU A 35 -14.99 21.25 -1.92
CA GLU A 35 -16.29 21.75 -2.37
C GLU A 35 -16.44 21.80 -3.90
N GLU A 36 -15.33 21.75 -4.64
CA GLU A 36 -15.32 21.84 -6.12
C GLU A 36 -14.87 20.55 -6.81
N ASN A 37 -14.41 19.53 -6.07
CA ASN A 37 -13.81 18.32 -6.65
C ASN A 37 -14.20 17.03 -5.89
N ASP A 38 -14.34 15.93 -6.62
CA ASP A 38 -14.57 14.60 -6.06
C ASP A 38 -13.35 14.10 -5.26
N ILE A 39 -12.14 14.45 -5.72
CA ILE A 39 -10.87 14.17 -5.04
C ILE A 39 -10.20 15.50 -4.73
N ALA A 40 -10.14 15.84 -3.45
CA ALA A 40 -9.47 17.03 -2.95
C ALA A 40 -8.02 16.72 -2.60
N LEU A 41 -7.08 17.46 -3.19
CA LEU A 41 -5.65 17.39 -2.91
C LEU A 41 -5.30 18.42 -1.85
N GLN A 42 -5.27 17.96 -0.60
CA GLN A 42 -4.95 18.77 0.57
C GLN A 42 -4.08 17.97 1.55
N PRO A 43 -3.20 18.65 2.31
CA PRO A 43 -2.95 20.10 2.31
C PRO A 43 -2.09 20.57 1.12
N ASP A 44 -2.45 21.70 0.50
CA ASP A 44 -1.65 22.37 -0.55
C ASP A 44 -1.23 23.79 -0.10
N PRO A 45 -0.23 23.91 0.78
CA PRO A 45 0.18 25.20 1.36
C PRO A 45 0.78 26.15 0.31
N GLU A 46 1.44 25.60 -0.72
CA GLU A 46 2.08 26.35 -1.80
C GLU A 46 1.08 26.74 -2.91
N ARG A 47 -0.17 26.26 -2.83
CA ARG A 47 -1.27 26.53 -3.79
C ARG A 47 -0.88 26.14 -5.23
N LEU A 48 -0.16 25.04 -5.38
CA LEU A 48 0.31 24.51 -6.66
C LEU A 48 -0.76 23.71 -7.41
N VAL A 49 -1.81 23.29 -6.70
CA VAL A 49 -2.96 22.60 -7.27
C VAL A 49 -4.03 23.62 -7.67
N THR A 50 -4.46 23.58 -8.94
CA THR A 50 -5.66 24.28 -9.44
C THR A 50 -6.88 24.04 -8.55
N ARG A 51 -7.65 25.10 -8.30
CA ARG A 51 -8.82 25.10 -7.40
C ARG A 51 -9.85 24.03 -7.75
N ALA A 52 -10.30 24.06 -8.99
CA ALA A 52 -11.35 23.19 -9.52
C ALA A 52 -10.83 22.51 -10.78
N GLY A 53 -10.97 21.19 -10.86
CA GLY A 53 -10.64 20.39 -12.04
C GLY A 53 -9.20 20.59 -12.52
N HIS A 54 -8.21 20.39 -11.65
CA HIS A 54 -6.80 20.32 -12.06
C HIS A 54 -6.62 19.27 -13.16
N CYS A 55 -7.16 18.08 -12.94
CA CYS A 55 -7.35 17.06 -13.95
C CYS A 55 -8.66 16.32 -13.71
N THR A 56 -9.08 15.54 -14.69
CA THR A 56 -10.23 14.63 -14.56
C THR A 56 -9.87 13.22 -14.98
N LEU A 57 -10.48 12.27 -14.27
CA LEU A 57 -10.48 10.86 -14.63
C LEU A 57 -11.81 10.58 -15.32
N GLU A 58 -11.77 10.25 -16.61
CA GLU A 58 -12.95 10.09 -17.44
C GLU A 58 -13.08 8.65 -17.92
N ARG A 59 -14.27 8.08 -17.79
CA ARG A 59 -14.57 6.70 -18.20
C ARG A 59 -15.27 6.70 -19.55
N GLU A 60 -14.69 5.99 -20.52
CA GLU A 60 -15.29 5.70 -21.81
C GLU A 60 -15.39 4.18 -21.98
N GLY A 61 -16.62 3.65 -21.87
CA GLY A 61 -16.84 2.20 -21.80
C GLY A 61 -16.18 1.59 -20.57
N THR A 62 -15.21 0.70 -20.79
CA THR A 62 -14.43 0.05 -19.73
C THR A 62 -13.07 0.70 -19.48
N ARG A 63 -12.73 1.77 -20.21
CA ARG A 63 -11.42 2.41 -20.16
C ARG A 63 -11.48 3.71 -19.38
N TRP A 64 -10.44 3.97 -18.61
CA TRP A 64 -10.26 5.21 -17.89
C TRP A 64 -9.17 6.05 -18.53
N PHE A 65 -9.38 7.36 -18.56
CA PHE A 65 -8.46 8.33 -19.14
C PHE A 65 -8.20 9.44 -18.13
N VAL A 66 -6.97 9.93 -18.08
CA VAL A 66 -6.64 11.18 -17.42
C VAL A 66 -6.65 12.31 -18.43
N VAL A 67 -7.30 13.41 -18.08
CA VAL A 67 -7.43 14.63 -18.88
C VAL A 67 -6.92 15.79 -18.03
N ASP A 68 -5.90 16.51 -18.51
CA ASP A 68 -5.45 17.74 -17.85
C ASP A 68 -6.49 18.85 -18.07
N GLY A 69 -6.88 19.53 -16.99
CA GLY A 69 -7.91 20.57 -17.02
C GLY A 69 -7.43 21.95 -17.48
N GLY A 70 -6.24 22.04 -18.08
CA GLY A 70 -5.55 23.31 -18.31
C GLY A 70 -4.87 23.81 -17.03
N SER A 71 -4.28 22.89 -16.27
CA SER A 71 -3.66 23.20 -14.99
C SER A 71 -2.43 24.09 -15.16
N VAL A 72 -2.16 24.94 -14.15
CA VAL A 72 -1.02 25.87 -14.20
C VAL A 72 0.33 25.14 -14.16
N ASN A 73 0.41 24.07 -13.37
CA ASN A 73 1.65 23.31 -13.14
C ASN A 73 1.74 22.00 -13.93
N GLY A 74 0.69 21.68 -14.70
CA GLY A 74 0.58 20.45 -15.49
C GLY A 74 0.22 19.23 -14.65
N THR A 75 -0.46 18.29 -15.29
CA THR A 75 -0.65 16.92 -14.81
C THR A 75 0.41 16.02 -15.43
N TYR A 76 0.99 15.12 -14.64
CA TYR A 76 2.01 14.16 -15.10
C TYR A 76 1.53 12.73 -14.88
N LEU A 77 2.08 11.80 -15.66
CA LEU A 77 1.84 10.38 -15.56
C LEU A 77 3.19 9.68 -15.35
N ARG A 78 3.30 8.86 -14.32
CA ARG A 78 4.43 7.96 -14.12
C ARG A 78 4.04 6.56 -14.59
N ARG A 79 4.79 6.04 -15.57
CA ARG A 79 4.62 4.67 -16.09
C ARG A 79 5.99 4.03 -16.26
N GLY A 80 6.19 2.86 -15.67
CA GLY A 80 7.47 2.14 -15.74
C GLY A 80 8.67 2.98 -15.26
N GLY A 81 8.47 3.80 -14.23
CA GLY A 81 9.49 4.70 -13.67
C GLY A 81 9.69 6.02 -14.43
N ALA A 82 9.19 6.16 -15.66
CA ALA A 82 9.29 7.41 -16.42
C ALA A 82 8.13 8.36 -16.08
N LEU A 83 8.46 9.60 -15.70
CA LEU A 83 7.50 10.68 -15.49
C LEU A 83 7.35 11.50 -16.78
N GLN A 84 6.13 11.59 -17.31
CA GLN A 84 5.83 12.31 -18.55
C GLN A 84 4.61 13.22 -18.38
N PRO A 85 4.55 14.39 -19.03
CA PRO A 85 3.36 15.24 -18.99
C PRO A 85 2.17 14.53 -19.65
N VAL A 86 1.00 14.65 -19.04
CA VAL A 86 -0.26 14.19 -19.63
C VAL A 86 -0.57 15.08 -20.83
N ALA A 87 -0.57 14.49 -22.03
CA ALA A 87 -1.18 15.15 -23.19
C ALA A 87 -2.67 15.36 -22.94
N ARG A 88 -3.35 16.24 -23.72
CA ARG A 88 -4.78 16.62 -23.55
C ARG A 88 -5.69 15.50 -23.03
N ARG A 89 -5.50 14.26 -23.47
CA ARG A 89 -6.16 13.06 -22.95
C ARG A 89 -5.23 11.85 -23.05
N THR A 90 -5.06 11.09 -21.96
CA THR A 90 -4.16 9.93 -21.92
C THR A 90 -4.85 8.72 -21.30
N LEU A 91 -4.73 7.54 -21.93
CA LEU A 91 -5.30 6.29 -21.42
C LEU A 91 -4.54 5.81 -20.17
N LEU A 92 -5.27 5.49 -19.12
CA LEU A 92 -4.77 4.89 -17.89
C LEU A 92 -4.76 3.37 -17.99
N HIS A 93 -3.67 2.78 -17.53
CA HIS A 93 -3.50 1.35 -17.32
C HIS A 93 -3.29 1.08 -15.84
N ASP A 94 -3.68 -0.10 -15.38
CA ASP A 94 -3.41 -0.53 -14.01
C ASP A 94 -1.92 -0.38 -13.66
N GLY A 95 -1.63 0.22 -12.50
CA GLY A 95 -0.30 0.55 -12.02
C GLY A 95 0.25 1.90 -12.49
N ASP A 96 -0.46 2.63 -13.35
CA ASP A 96 -0.11 4.02 -13.68
C ASP A 96 -0.29 4.92 -12.46
N VAL A 97 0.59 5.92 -12.31
CA VAL A 97 0.47 6.93 -11.24
C VAL A 97 0.29 8.31 -11.84
N VAL A 98 -0.84 8.95 -11.56
CA VAL A 98 -1.05 10.36 -11.92
C VAL A 98 -0.38 11.23 -10.86
N CYS A 99 0.55 12.08 -11.28
CA CYS A 99 1.34 12.95 -10.40
C CYS A 99 0.93 14.41 -10.61
N ILE A 100 0.55 15.08 -9.53
CA ILE A 100 0.19 16.51 -9.50
C ILE A 100 1.13 17.21 -8.53
N LEU A 101 1.78 18.30 -8.96
CA LEU A 101 2.77 18.98 -8.14
C LEU A 101 2.12 19.55 -6.86
N GLY A 102 2.62 19.14 -5.69
CA GLY A 102 2.09 19.54 -4.39
C GLY A 102 3.07 20.30 -3.51
N SER A 103 4.39 20.17 -3.75
CA SER A 103 5.39 20.97 -3.07
C SER A 103 6.67 21.13 -3.89
N THR A 104 7.34 22.27 -3.72
CA THR A 104 8.70 22.53 -4.21
C THR A 104 9.70 22.84 -3.09
N ALA A 105 9.30 22.56 -1.84
CA ALA A 105 10.09 22.87 -0.65
C ALA A 105 11.48 22.22 -0.69
N GLY A 106 12.51 23.04 -0.45
CA GLY A 106 13.92 22.62 -0.50
C GLY A 106 14.45 22.39 -1.92
N GLY A 107 13.77 22.91 -2.95
CA GLY A 107 14.18 22.75 -4.35
C GLY A 107 13.84 21.38 -4.95
N VAL A 108 13.17 20.51 -4.18
CA VAL A 108 12.74 19.18 -4.61
C VAL A 108 11.26 19.21 -4.93
N ARG A 109 10.90 18.75 -6.13
CA ARG A 109 9.50 18.60 -6.54
C ARG A 109 8.90 17.36 -5.90
N ARG A 110 7.84 17.54 -5.12
CA ARG A 110 7.04 16.47 -4.54
C ARG A 110 5.62 16.52 -5.09
N TYR A 111 5.03 15.36 -5.28
CA TYR A 111 3.77 15.22 -5.98
C TYR A 111 2.72 14.63 -5.05
N PHE A 112 1.47 15.06 -5.22
CA PHE A 112 0.33 14.19 -4.96
C PHE A 112 0.34 13.08 -5.99
N GLU A 113 0.24 11.84 -5.55
CA GLU A 113 0.31 10.66 -6.40
C GLU A 113 -0.99 9.88 -6.31
N LEU A 114 -1.66 9.67 -7.45
CA LEU A 114 -2.88 8.87 -7.56
C LEU A 114 -2.54 7.60 -8.35
N ALA A 115 -2.26 6.52 -7.66
CA ALA A 115 -1.97 5.23 -8.27
C ALA A 115 -3.27 4.57 -8.73
N PHE A 116 -3.44 4.37 -10.03
CA PHE A 116 -4.65 3.87 -10.66
C PHE A 116 -4.68 2.33 -10.70
N HIS A 117 -5.82 1.77 -10.31
CA HIS A 117 -6.09 0.34 -10.36
C HIS A 117 -7.41 0.07 -11.11
N ASP A 118 -7.33 -0.70 -12.20
CA ASP A 118 -8.52 -1.18 -12.92
C ASP A 118 -9.01 -2.46 -12.23
N ALA A 119 -10.11 -2.40 -11.48
CA ALA A 119 -10.66 -3.56 -10.81
C ALA A 119 -11.49 -4.38 -11.82
N VAL A 120 -10.78 -5.14 -12.66
CA VAL A 120 -11.33 -6.35 -13.27
C VAL A 120 -11.18 -7.46 -12.24
N ASP A 121 -12.28 -7.80 -11.55
CA ASP A 121 -12.40 -8.95 -10.65
C ASP A 121 -11.18 -9.21 -9.76
N SER A 122 -11.02 -8.53 -8.62
CA SER A 122 -10.18 -9.04 -7.52
C SER A 122 -10.32 -8.32 -6.18
N GLN A 123 -11.22 -8.81 -5.32
CA GLN A 123 -10.89 -9.09 -3.92
C GLN A 123 -9.88 -10.25 -3.81
N ALA A 124 -8.84 -10.22 -4.64
CA ALA A 124 -8.03 -11.37 -4.96
C ALA A 124 -6.60 -10.92 -5.29
N THR A 125 -5.76 -10.93 -4.24
CA THR A 125 -4.29 -11.04 -4.22
C THR A 125 -3.55 -10.70 -5.53
N ARG A 126 -2.89 -9.55 -5.56
CA ARG A 126 -1.75 -9.33 -6.43
C ARG A 126 -0.49 -9.31 -5.59
N ALA A 127 0.30 -10.37 -5.78
CA ALA A 127 1.69 -10.44 -5.39
C ALA A 127 2.44 -9.25 -6.02
N VAL A 128 3.19 -8.54 -5.19
CA VAL A 128 4.20 -7.58 -5.64
C VAL A 128 5.30 -8.39 -6.33
N PRO A 129 5.83 -7.96 -7.49
CA PRO A 129 7.02 -8.57 -8.06
C PRO A 129 8.13 -8.52 -7.02
N ALA A 130 8.79 -9.66 -6.81
CA ALA A 130 9.99 -9.75 -6.02
C ALA A 130 11.12 -8.93 -6.69
N GLU A 131 11.15 -7.63 -6.45
CA GLU A 131 12.44 -7.05 -6.14
C GLU A 131 12.79 -7.61 -4.76
N ALA A 132 13.92 -8.29 -4.68
CA ALA A 132 14.43 -8.79 -3.42
C ALA A 132 14.58 -7.59 -2.50
N SER A 133 13.57 -7.39 -1.65
CA SER A 133 13.65 -6.43 -0.57
C SER A 133 14.85 -6.87 0.25
N ASP A 134 15.90 -6.04 0.30
CA ASP A 134 17.00 -6.17 1.26
C ASP A 134 16.50 -6.00 2.71
N ALA A 135 15.18 -5.92 2.89
CA ALA A 135 14.51 -5.93 4.17
C ALA A 135 14.14 -7.35 4.62
N CYS A 136 14.46 -7.68 5.87
CA CYS A 136 14.07 -8.93 6.51
C CYS A 136 13.79 -8.70 8.00
N LEU A 137 13.00 -9.59 8.62
CA LEU A 137 12.74 -9.52 10.06
C LEU A 137 13.71 -10.43 10.83
N SER A 138 14.42 -9.84 11.79
CA SER A 138 15.20 -10.58 12.78
C SER A 138 14.42 -10.64 14.09
N TYR A 139 14.19 -11.84 14.60
CA TYR A 139 13.50 -12.05 15.87
C TYR A 139 14.42 -12.70 16.90
N ASP A 140 14.57 -12.06 18.06
CA ASP A 140 15.27 -12.61 19.22
C ASP A 140 14.24 -13.17 20.22
N PRO A 141 14.16 -14.50 20.38
CA PRO A 141 13.20 -15.13 21.29
C PRO A 141 13.57 -14.95 22.77
N THR A 142 14.85 -14.74 23.11
CA THR A 142 15.30 -14.56 24.49
C THR A 142 15.00 -13.16 25.00
N ALA A 143 15.22 -12.15 24.15
CA ALA A 143 14.90 -10.76 24.48
C ALA A 143 13.45 -10.36 24.13
N ALA A 144 12.70 -11.24 23.44
CA ALA A 144 11.41 -10.94 22.82
C ALA A 144 11.47 -9.65 21.99
N ARG A 145 12.46 -9.53 21.09
CA ARG A 145 12.66 -8.34 20.25
C ARG A 145 12.45 -8.68 18.78
N LEU A 146 11.67 -7.84 18.11
CA LEU A 146 11.52 -7.88 16.66
C LEU A 146 12.26 -6.70 16.06
N VAL A 147 13.17 -6.97 15.14
CA VAL A 147 13.97 -5.95 14.46
C VAL A 147 13.74 -6.08 12.96
N LEU A 148 13.32 -5.00 12.32
CA LEU A 148 13.39 -4.86 10.88
C LEU A 148 14.82 -4.51 10.50
N VAL A 149 15.43 -5.34 9.68
CA VAL A 149 16.74 -5.11 9.08
C VAL A 149 16.50 -4.68 7.65
N HIS A 150 17.06 -3.55 7.20
CA HIS A 150 17.04 -3.09 5.81
C HIS A 150 18.47 -2.69 5.45
N GLY A 151 19.19 -3.53 4.72
CA GLY A 151 20.62 -3.31 4.47
C GLY A 151 21.43 -3.20 5.77
N ALA A 152 22.01 -2.02 6.05
CA ALA A 152 22.75 -1.74 7.29
C ALA A 152 21.86 -1.20 8.43
N ASP A 153 20.64 -0.76 8.12
CA ASP A 153 19.75 -0.13 9.09
C ASP A 153 18.97 -1.19 9.87
N ARG A 154 18.81 -0.93 11.18
CA ARG A 154 18.12 -1.81 12.12
C ARG A 154 17.10 -1.02 12.92
N HIS A 155 15.83 -1.39 12.78
CA HIS A 155 14.71 -0.74 13.47
C HIS A 155 14.01 -1.73 14.40
N GLU A 156 14.05 -1.46 15.69
CA GLU A 156 13.30 -2.27 16.67
C GLU A 156 11.80 -1.92 16.62
N LEU A 157 10.97 -2.95 16.49
CA LEU A 157 9.52 -2.85 16.44
C LEU A 157 8.94 -3.28 17.78
N ALA A 158 8.43 -2.32 18.55
CA ALA A 158 7.67 -2.62 19.75
C ALA A 158 6.34 -3.28 19.39
N ILE A 159 6.14 -4.56 19.72
CA ILE A 159 4.90 -5.30 19.43
C ILE A 159 4.29 -5.86 20.72
N ARG A 160 3.04 -6.32 20.65
CA ARG A 160 2.31 -6.83 21.82
C ARG A 160 2.69 -8.29 22.10
N ALA A 161 2.43 -8.79 23.31
CA ALA A 161 2.72 -10.17 23.69
C ALA A 161 2.15 -11.23 22.72
N GLN A 162 0.91 -11.05 22.25
CA GLN A 162 0.28 -11.94 21.25
C GLN A 162 1.00 -11.90 19.90
N ALA A 163 1.45 -10.72 19.45
CA ALA A 163 2.23 -10.58 18.23
C ALA A 163 3.64 -11.19 18.38
N HIS A 164 4.27 -11.12 19.57
CA HIS A 164 5.51 -11.85 19.84
C HIS A 164 5.32 -13.36 19.72
N ARG A 165 4.22 -13.92 20.22
CA ARG A 165 3.91 -15.36 20.07
C ARG A 165 3.76 -15.77 18.62
N LEU A 166 3.04 -14.96 17.83
CA LEU A 166 2.87 -15.17 16.39
C LEU A 166 4.23 -15.17 15.66
N VAL A 167 5.02 -14.11 15.82
CA VAL A 167 6.31 -13.94 15.15
C VAL A 167 7.30 -15.01 15.56
N ARG A 168 7.36 -15.37 16.85
CA ARG A 168 8.20 -16.46 17.36
C ARG A 168 7.89 -17.77 16.63
N HIS A 169 6.61 -18.15 16.57
CA HIS A 169 6.21 -19.39 15.92
C HIS A 169 6.59 -19.42 14.44
N MET A 170 6.34 -18.32 13.72
CA MET A 170 6.70 -18.21 12.30
C MET A 170 8.22 -18.26 12.09
N ALA A 171 9.02 -17.61 12.94
CA ALA A 171 10.48 -17.66 12.89
C ALA A 171 11.03 -19.07 13.17
N GLU A 172 10.47 -19.79 14.15
CA GLU A 172 10.80 -21.19 14.43
C GLU A 172 10.46 -22.11 13.24
N ARG A 173 9.31 -21.88 12.58
CA ARG A 173 8.93 -22.62 11.37
C ARG A 173 9.86 -22.34 10.20
N ASN A 174 10.33 -21.11 10.03
CA ASN A 174 11.33 -20.76 9.02
C ASN A 174 12.66 -21.46 9.30
N ALA A 175 13.14 -21.43 10.55
CA ALA A 175 14.37 -22.11 10.95
C ALA A 175 14.29 -23.63 10.68
N ALA A 176 13.17 -24.25 11.02
CA ALA A 176 12.92 -25.67 10.73
C ALA A 176 12.84 -26.00 9.23
N ALA A 177 12.45 -25.02 8.40
CA ALA A 177 12.38 -25.14 6.94
C ALA A 177 13.68 -24.75 6.22
N GLY A 178 14.80 -24.60 6.95
CA GLY A 178 16.10 -24.25 6.37
C GLY A 178 16.32 -22.75 6.16
N GLY A 179 15.66 -21.90 6.96
CA GLY A 179 15.81 -20.44 6.94
C GLY A 179 14.89 -19.70 5.96
N GLY A 180 14.15 -20.43 5.12
CA GLY A 180 13.20 -19.87 4.17
C GLY A 180 11.82 -19.55 4.78
N PRO A 181 11.03 -18.64 4.16
CA PRO A 181 9.67 -18.33 4.59
C PRO A 181 8.74 -19.56 4.50
N ALA A 182 8.39 -20.13 5.66
CA ALA A 182 7.51 -21.28 5.77
C ALA A 182 6.04 -20.85 5.88
N LEU A 183 5.15 -21.59 5.22
CA LEU A 183 3.72 -21.39 5.35
C LEU A 183 3.25 -21.87 6.72
N CYS A 184 2.68 -20.95 7.50
CA CYS A 184 2.01 -21.24 8.76
C CYS A 184 0.51 -21.11 8.57
N THR A 185 -0.24 -22.19 8.79
CA THR A 185 -1.70 -22.21 8.59
C THR A 185 -2.43 -21.36 9.63
N HIS A 186 -3.66 -20.96 9.33
CA HIS A 186 -4.48 -20.20 10.28
C HIS A 186 -4.65 -20.95 11.61
N ASP A 187 -4.89 -22.25 11.56
CA ASP A 187 -5.16 -23.05 12.74
C ASP A 187 -3.88 -23.24 13.59
N GLU A 188 -2.72 -23.46 12.96
CA GLU A 188 -1.41 -23.46 13.64
C GLU A 188 -1.13 -22.12 14.33
N LEU A 189 -1.34 -21.00 13.63
CA LEU A 189 -1.09 -19.67 14.17
C LEU A 189 -2.06 -19.30 15.29
N MET A 190 -3.33 -19.70 15.18
CA MET A 190 -4.32 -19.50 16.24
C MET A 190 -3.90 -20.27 17.50
N HIS A 191 -3.49 -21.53 17.37
CA HIS A 191 -3.00 -22.31 18.50
C HIS A 191 -1.70 -21.73 19.08
N ALA A 192 -0.78 -21.23 18.24
CA ALA A 192 0.46 -20.64 18.73
C ALA A 192 0.26 -19.33 19.51
N VAL A 193 -0.71 -18.51 19.14
CA VAL A 193 -0.98 -17.22 19.78
C VAL A 193 -1.81 -17.39 21.06
N TRP A 194 -2.87 -18.19 20.99
CA TRP A 194 -3.90 -18.31 22.04
C TRP A 194 -3.93 -19.67 22.74
N ALA A 195 -3.06 -20.62 22.38
CA ALA A 195 -3.01 -21.96 22.95
C ALA A 195 -4.38 -22.66 22.93
N ASP A 196 -4.85 -23.10 24.10
CA ASP A 196 -6.13 -23.79 24.29
C ASP A 196 -7.28 -22.85 24.69
N GLU A 197 -7.11 -21.52 24.58
CA GLU A 197 -8.20 -20.58 24.87
C GLU A 197 -9.31 -20.74 23.80
N PRO A 198 -10.50 -21.27 24.18
CA PRO A 198 -11.55 -21.49 23.22
C PRO A 198 -12.21 -20.15 22.90
N LEU A 199 -12.51 -19.91 21.61
CA LEU A 199 -13.28 -18.78 21.03
C LEU A 199 -12.50 -17.77 20.19
N HIS A 200 -11.19 -17.93 20.00
CA HIS A 200 -10.49 -17.03 19.09
C HIS A 200 -10.82 -17.30 17.63
N SER A 201 -10.96 -16.23 16.85
CA SER A 201 -11.43 -16.32 15.45
C SER A 201 -10.33 -15.93 14.46
N ARG A 202 -10.47 -16.40 13.22
CA ARG A 202 -9.61 -15.98 12.10
C ARG A 202 -9.60 -14.46 11.87
N VAL A 203 -10.67 -13.77 12.30
CA VAL A 203 -10.77 -12.31 12.26
C VAL A 203 -9.80 -11.66 13.25
N GLU A 204 -9.62 -12.24 14.44
CA GLU A 204 -8.67 -11.74 15.43
C GLU A 204 -7.22 -12.01 15.01
N LEU A 205 -6.96 -13.15 14.38
CA LEU A 205 -5.67 -13.43 13.75
C LEU A 205 -5.37 -12.43 12.63
N ALA A 206 -6.34 -12.15 11.76
CA ALA A 206 -6.19 -11.16 10.70
C ALA A 206 -5.94 -9.75 11.27
N LYS A 207 -6.57 -9.37 12.39
CA LYS A 207 -6.31 -8.11 13.09
C LYS A 207 -4.87 -8.04 13.62
N LEU A 208 -4.36 -9.09 14.26
CA LEU A 208 -2.97 -9.12 14.74
C LEU A 208 -1.97 -8.98 13.58
N VAL A 209 -2.20 -9.69 12.47
CA VAL A 209 -1.36 -9.57 11.27
C VAL A 209 -1.44 -8.17 10.67
N TRP A 210 -2.64 -7.58 10.61
CA TRP A 210 -2.83 -6.21 10.13
C TRP A 210 -2.09 -5.19 10.99
N GLU A 211 -2.15 -5.30 12.32
CA GLU A 211 -1.42 -4.40 13.22
C GLU A 211 0.10 -4.52 13.10
N LEU A 212 0.58 -5.75 12.87
CA LEU A 212 2.00 -5.99 12.64
C LEU A 212 2.44 -5.37 11.31
N ARG A 213 1.66 -5.55 10.23
CA ARG A 213 1.91 -4.87 8.94
C ARG A 213 1.86 -3.36 9.06
N LYS A 214 0.92 -2.82 9.81
CA LYS A 214 0.81 -1.37 10.07
C LYS A 214 2.05 -0.79 10.75
N LYS A 215 2.78 -1.58 11.53
CA LYS A 215 4.08 -1.17 12.11
C LYS A 215 5.25 -1.24 11.12
N LEU A 216 5.10 -2.05 10.06
CA LEU A 216 6.08 -2.22 8.98
C LEU A 216 5.84 -1.26 7.81
N GLU A 217 4.60 -0.77 7.65
CA GLU A 217 4.21 0.21 6.63
C GLU A 217 5.12 1.45 6.58
N PRO A 218 5.52 2.08 7.71
CA PRO A 218 6.43 3.24 7.68
C PRO A 218 7.80 2.95 7.05
N PHE A 219 8.17 1.68 6.95
CA PHE A 219 9.45 1.23 6.41
C PHE A 219 9.31 0.56 5.04
N GLY A 220 8.11 0.59 4.44
CA GLY A 220 7.83 -0.09 3.18
C GLY A 220 7.95 -1.62 3.27
N ALA A 221 7.93 -2.19 4.47
CA ALA A 221 8.24 -3.60 4.74
C ALA A 221 7.00 -4.47 5.06
N GLY A 222 5.82 -4.01 4.66
CA GLY A 222 4.56 -4.73 4.91
C GLY A 222 4.43 -6.06 4.15
N ASP A 223 5.20 -6.20 3.07
CA ASP A 223 5.33 -7.40 2.23
C ASP A 223 6.11 -8.53 2.90
N LEU A 224 6.85 -8.24 3.98
CA LEU A 224 7.53 -9.28 4.79
C LEU A 224 6.56 -10.25 5.47
N ILE A 225 5.28 -9.91 5.54
CA ILE A 225 4.23 -10.83 5.95
C ILE A 225 3.32 -11.08 4.75
N GLU A 226 3.41 -12.25 4.15
CA GLU A 226 2.60 -12.64 3.00
C GLU A 226 1.35 -13.40 3.46
N ASN A 227 0.23 -13.18 2.78
CA ASN A 227 -1.01 -13.94 3.02
C ASN A 227 -1.18 -14.97 1.90
N GLU A 228 -1.26 -16.25 2.28
CA GLU A 228 -1.59 -17.36 1.40
C GLU A 228 -3.10 -17.62 1.48
N ARG A 229 -3.81 -17.33 0.38
CA ARG A 229 -5.28 -17.26 0.35
C ARG A 229 -5.91 -18.51 0.98
N ARG A 230 -6.73 -18.30 2.01
CA ARG A 230 -7.49 -19.33 2.74
C ARG A 230 -6.63 -20.39 3.45
N VAL A 231 -5.30 -20.30 3.39
CA VAL A 231 -4.41 -21.29 4.01
C VAL A 231 -3.72 -20.71 5.23
N GLY A 232 -3.08 -19.54 5.13
CA GLY A 232 -2.39 -18.94 6.27
C GLY A 232 -1.45 -17.80 5.89
N TYR A 233 -0.35 -17.65 6.61
CA TYR A 233 0.60 -16.56 6.41
C TYR A 233 2.04 -17.08 6.30
N ARG A 234 2.89 -16.34 5.58
CA ARG A 234 4.35 -16.52 5.58
C ARG A 234 5.02 -15.28 6.14
N LEU A 235 6.11 -15.47 6.86
CA LEU A 235 6.95 -14.40 7.38
C LEU A 235 8.32 -14.49 6.71
N ARG A 236 8.83 -13.38 6.19
CA ARG A 236 10.21 -13.29 5.71
C ARG A 236 11.11 -12.88 6.87
N THR A 237 11.94 -13.82 7.31
CA THR A 237 12.98 -13.56 8.32
C THR A 237 14.34 -13.46 7.67
N CYS A 238 15.29 -12.83 8.37
CA CYS A 238 16.67 -12.85 7.93
C CYS A 238 17.22 -14.29 7.91
N PRO A 239 18.11 -14.63 6.97
CA PRO A 239 18.74 -15.94 6.91
C PRO A 239 19.62 -16.23 8.13
#